data_AF-W7SRL5-F1
#
_entry.id   AF-W7SRL5-F1
#
_cell.length_a   1.000
_cell.length_b   1.000
_cell.length_c   1.000
_cell.angle_alpha   90.00
_cell.angle_beta   90.00
_cell.angle_gamma   90.00
#
_symmetry.space_group_name_H-M   'P 1'
#
loop_
_entity.id
_entity.type
_entity.pdbx_description
1 polymer ?
#
loop_
_entity_poly.entity_id
_entity_poly.type
_entity_poly.pdbx_seq_one_letter_code
_entity_poly.pdbx_strand_id
1 'polypeptide(L)'
;MSQQWALTWNVRRGTEDDVIRLFERSGRPDHTVRNAAGEVVGLLKRTSVFMRQNTVVRVIEFDGDFIDVAKHMGQQREVRDLETALEQYLEQERDMSTPEKTAAFFASASMRCILSRRHDEELADV
;
A
#
# COMPACT_ATOMS: atom_id res chain seq x y z
N MET A 1 15.02 -0.40 10.89
CA MET A 1 15.21 -1.08 9.60
C MET A 1 13.96 -0.87 8.77
N SER A 2 14.11 -0.56 7.47
CA SER A 2 12.96 -0.47 6.56
C SER A 2 12.21 -1.81 6.54
N GLN A 3 10.89 -1.74 6.56
CA GLN A 3 10.01 -2.87 6.30
C GLN A 3 9.42 -2.72 4.90
N GLN A 4 9.16 -3.86 4.25
CA GLN A 4 8.39 -3.90 3.01
C GLN A 4 7.12 -4.69 3.20
N TRP A 5 6.04 -4.14 2.69
CA TRP A 5 4.76 -4.82 2.63
C TRP A 5 4.20 -4.76 1.24
N ALA A 6 3.64 -5.88 0.79
CA ALA A 6 3.06 -6.00 -0.53
C ALA A 6 1.60 -6.47 -0.42
N LEU A 7 0.74 -5.84 -1.21
CA LEU A 7 -0.66 -6.18 -1.36
C LEU A 7 -0.91 -6.56 -2.82
N THR A 8 -1.66 -7.63 -3.04
CA THR A 8 -2.10 -8.08 -4.36
C THR A 8 -3.62 -8.11 -4.45
N TRP A 9 -4.16 -7.68 -5.58
CA TRP A 9 -5.58 -7.78 -5.89
C TRP A 9 -5.83 -7.79 -7.39
N ASN A 10 -7.02 -8.21 -7.77
CA ASN A 10 -7.45 -8.16 -9.16
C ASN A 10 -8.38 -6.98 -9.42
N VAL A 11 -8.24 -6.40 -10.61
CA VAL A 11 -9.21 -5.47 -11.20
C VAL A 11 -10.04 -6.21 -12.24
N ARG A 12 -11.19 -5.65 -12.62
CA ARG A 12 -12.01 -6.21 -13.69
C ARG A 12 -11.24 -6.18 -15.00
N ARG A 13 -11.38 -7.26 -15.76
CA ARG A 13 -10.74 -7.36 -17.08
C ARG A 13 -11.29 -6.30 -18.03
N GLY A 14 -10.40 -5.69 -18.80
CA GLY A 14 -10.73 -4.60 -19.73
C GLY A 14 -10.70 -3.20 -19.11
N THR A 15 -10.43 -3.07 -17.81
CA THR A 15 -10.30 -1.77 -17.13
C THR A 15 -8.86 -1.44 -16.73
N GLU A 16 -7.88 -2.19 -17.22
CA GLU A 16 -6.47 -2.08 -16.83
C GLU A 16 -5.92 -0.67 -17.12
N ASP A 17 -6.17 -0.15 -18.32
CA ASP A 17 -5.72 1.18 -18.75
C ASP A 17 -6.33 2.32 -17.92
N ASP A 18 -7.58 2.16 -17.47
CA ASP A 18 -8.23 3.13 -16.57
C ASP A 18 -7.56 3.15 -15.20
N VAL A 19 -7.25 1.97 -14.67
CA VAL A 19 -6.55 1.82 -13.39
C VAL A 19 -5.13 2.39 -13.47
N ILE A 20 -4.41 2.18 -14.59
CA ILE A 20 -3.10 2.79 -14.82
C ILE A 20 -3.19 4.32 -14.77
N ARG A 21 -4.11 4.92 -15.55
CA ARG A 21 -4.32 6.38 -15.57
C ARG A 21 -4.69 6.95 -14.20
N LEU A 22 -5.42 6.17 -13.40
CA LEU A 22 -5.83 6.54 -12.05
C LEU A 22 -4.64 6.56 -11.08
N PHE A 23 -3.73 5.60 -11.15
CA PHE A 23 -2.48 5.65 -10.38
C PHE A 23 -1.55 6.78 -10.85
N GLU A 24 -1.44 7.04 -12.15
CA GLU A 24 -0.63 8.14 -12.70
C GLU A 24 -1.08 9.52 -12.21
N ARG A 25 -2.38 9.67 -11.93
CA ARG A 25 -2.98 10.92 -11.42
C ARG A 25 -3.09 10.96 -9.90
N SER A 26 -2.74 9.87 -9.22
CA SER A 26 -2.86 9.76 -7.77
C SER A 26 -1.91 10.72 -7.07
N GLY A 27 -2.39 11.32 -5.99
CA GLY A 27 -1.57 12.19 -5.15
C GLY A 27 -0.54 11.40 -4.35
N ARG A 28 0.48 12.10 -3.85
CA ARG A 28 1.47 11.51 -2.96
C ARG A 28 1.11 11.83 -1.50
N PRO A 29 0.93 10.81 -0.64
CA PRO A 29 0.71 11.04 0.78
C PRO A 29 1.92 11.70 1.46
N ASP A 30 1.68 12.43 2.54
CA ASP A 30 2.72 12.86 3.48
C ASP A 30 3.51 11.64 3.95
N HIS A 31 4.82 11.75 3.83
CA HIS A 31 5.77 10.70 4.11
C HIS A 31 6.16 10.61 5.59
N THR A 32 5.85 11.62 6.42
CA THR A 32 6.18 11.61 7.85
C THR A 32 5.04 11.00 8.66
N VAL A 33 5.24 9.83 9.24
CA VAL A 33 4.23 9.15 10.06
C VAL A 33 4.26 9.73 11.48
N ARG A 34 3.11 10.23 11.96
CA ARG A 34 2.97 10.78 13.31
C ARG A 34 1.97 9.99 14.14
N ASN A 35 2.28 9.79 15.42
CA ASN A 35 1.33 9.19 16.35
C ASN A 35 0.30 10.23 16.85
N ALA A 36 -0.62 9.80 17.73
CA ALA A 36 -1.65 10.68 18.30
C ALA A 36 -1.10 11.86 19.13
N ALA A 37 0.13 11.76 19.64
CA ALA A 37 0.81 12.84 20.36
C ALA A 37 1.54 13.82 19.41
N GLY A 38 1.53 13.56 18.10
CA GLY A 38 2.19 14.39 17.08
C GLY A 38 3.68 14.06 16.87
N GLU A 39 4.20 13.05 17.54
CA GLU A 39 5.60 12.63 17.46
C GLU A 39 5.86 11.84 16.18
N VAL A 40 7.04 12.03 15.57
CA VAL A 40 7.44 11.27 14.39
C VAL A 40 7.82 9.86 14.81
N VAL A 41 7.06 8.86 14.35
CA VAL A 41 7.25 7.44 14.70
C VAL A 41 7.65 6.57 13.51
N GLY A 42 7.67 7.13 12.30
CA GLY A 42 7.98 6.38 11.09
C GLY A 42 8.05 7.26 9.84
N LEU A 43 8.41 6.61 8.73
CA LEU A 43 8.54 7.26 7.42
C LEU A 43 7.99 6.35 6.32
N LEU A 44 7.17 6.88 5.42
CA LEU A 44 6.86 6.23 4.14
C LEU A 44 8.00 6.54 3.15
N LYS A 45 8.79 5.53 2.80
CA LYS A 45 9.97 5.70 1.94
C LYS A 45 9.65 5.55 0.47
N ARG A 46 8.89 4.51 0.11
CA ARG A 46 8.61 4.16 -1.29
C ARG A 46 7.24 3.54 -1.42
N THR A 47 6.53 3.89 -2.47
CA THR A 47 5.38 3.12 -2.97
C THR A 47 5.70 2.73 -4.40
N SER A 48 5.58 1.45 -4.71
CA SER A 48 5.73 0.90 -6.05
C SER A 48 4.46 0.13 -6.39
N VAL A 49 3.93 0.33 -7.59
CA VAL A 49 2.74 -0.41 -8.07
C VAL A 49 3.13 -1.10 -9.36
N PHE A 50 2.85 -2.39 -9.43
CA PHE A 50 3.10 -3.25 -10.57
C PHE A 50 1.78 -3.81 -11.05
N MET A 51 1.66 -4.04 -12.35
CA MET A 51 0.49 -4.68 -12.95
C MET A 51 0.94 -5.76 -13.93
N ARG A 52 0.29 -6.92 -13.87
CA ARG A 52 0.40 -7.98 -14.88
C ARG A 52 -1.01 -8.47 -15.21
N GLN A 53 -1.43 -8.25 -16.45
CA GLN A 53 -2.83 -8.45 -16.85
C GLN A 53 -3.75 -7.67 -15.88
N ASN A 54 -4.78 -8.31 -15.32
CA ASN A 54 -5.69 -7.68 -14.38
C ASN A 54 -5.24 -7.80 -12.91
N THR A 55 -4.03 -8.28 -12.63
CA THR A 55 -3.48 -8.38 -11.26
C THR A 55 -2.58 -7.21 -10.96
N VAL A 56 -2.86 -6.52 -9.84
CA VAL A 56 -2.08 -5.39 -9.33
C VAL A 56 -1.35 -5.81 -8.07
N VAL A 57 -0.08 -5.41 -7.96
CA VAL A 57 0.75 -5.57 -6.76
C VAL A 57 1.23 -4.20 -6.30
N ARG A 58 0.87 -3.77 -5.09
CA ARG A 58 1.36 -2.54 -4.47
C ARG A 58 2.35 -2.88 -3.36
N VAL A 59 3.57 -2.38 -3.47
CA VAL A 59 4.65 -2.54 -2.50
C VAL A 59 4.90 -1.20 -1.80
N ILE A 60 4.95 -1.22 -0.48
CA ILE A 60 5.20 -0.04 0.35
C ILE A 60 6.43 -0.32 1.21
N GLU A 61 7.43 0.55 1.12
CA GLU A 61 8.60 0.58 1.99
C GLU A 61 8.39 1.66 3.05
N PHE A 62 8.59 1.31 4.32
CA PHE A 62 8.41 2.24 5.43
C PHE A 62 9.30 1.92 6.63
N ASP A 63 9.53 2.92 7.48
CA ASP A 63 10.06 2.76 8.83
C ASP A 63 8.93 2.90 9.86
N GLY A 64 9.11 2.29 11.03
CA GLY A 64 8.17 2.38 12.16
C GLY A 64 7.25 1.16 12.28
N ASP A 65 6.25 1.26 13.16
CA ASP A 65 5.24 0.23 13.36
C ASP A 65 4.20 0.22 12.21
N PHE A 66 3.81 -0.97 11.76
CA PHE A 66 2.89 -1.14 10.65
C PHE A 66 1.51 -0.53 10.92
N ILE A 67 0.98 -0.66 12.14
CA ILE A 67 -0.34 -0.16 12.51
C ILE A 67 -0.35 1.36 12.46
N ASP A 68 0.72 2.01 12.92
CA ASP A 68 0.86 3.47 12.84
C ASP A 68 0.96 3.96 11.39
N VAL A 69 1.75 3.26 10.56
CA VAL A 69 1.85 3.57 9.13
C VAL A 69 0.52 3.37 8.40
N ALA A 70 -0.20 2.28 8.67
CA ALA A 70 -1.48 1.98 8.04
C ALA A 70 -2.56 3.01 8.42
N LYS A 71 -2.63 3.40 9.71
CA LYS A 71 -3.53 4.46 10.18
C LYS A 71 -3.20 5.80 9.52
N HIS A 72 -1.92 6.17 9.49
CA HIS A 72 -1.45 7.40 8.84
C HIS A 72 -1.85 7.43 7.38
N MET A 73 -1.61 6.35 6.62
CA MET A 73 -2.03 6.25 5.22
C MET A 73 -3.56 6.35 5.05
N GLY A 74 -4.34 5.65 5.86
CA GLY A 74 -5.81 5.63 5.75
C GLY A 74 -6.48 6.98 6.02
N GLN A 75 -5.80 7.90 6.70
CA GLN A 75 -6.30 9.24 6.99
C GLN A 75 -6.06 10.25 5.85
N GLN A 76 -5.19 9.92 4.89
CA GLN A 76 -4.76 10.88 3.88
C GLN A 76 -5.74 10.97 2.73
N ARG A 77 -5.99 12.20 2.26
CA ARG A 77 -6.92 12.48 1.17
C ARG A 77 -6.48 11.76 -0.10
N GLU A 78 -5.21 11.85 -0.45
CA GLU A 78 -4.62 11.26 -1.66
C GLU A 78 -4.82 9.74 -1.71
N VAL A 79 -4.73 9.08 -0.55
CA VAL A 79 -4.96 7.63 -0.43
C VAL A 79 -6.46 7.33 -0.53
N ARG A 80 -7.30 8.08 0.19
CA ARG A 80 -8.76 7.86 0.18
C ARG A 80 -9.37 8.09 -1.20
N ASP A 81 -9.00 9.17 -1.87
CA ASP A 81 -9.48 9.52 -3.21
C ASP A 81 -9.09 8.42 -4.21
N LEU A 82 -7.85 7.91 -4.11
CA LEU A 82 -7.37 6.79 -4.91
C LEU A 82 -8.17 5.50 -4.65
N GLU A 83 -8.36 5.12 -3.38
CA GLU A 83 -9.08 3.89 -3.02
C GLU A 83 -10.56 3.97 -3.43
N THR A 84 -11.25 5.10 -3.19
CA THR A 84 -12.64 5.29 -3.64
C THR A 84 -12.77 5.21 -5.15
N ALA A 85 -11.83 5.81 -5.90
CA ALA A 85 -11.86 5.73 -7.34
C ALA A 85 -11.52 4.31 -7.86
N LEU A 86 -10.70 3.54 -7.13
CA LEU A 86 -10.38 2.14 -7.41
C LEU A 86 -11.55 1.19 -7.18
N GLU A 87 -12.44 1.45 -6.21
CA GLU A 87 -13.55 0.54 -5.83
C GLU A 87 -14.32 0.05 -7.04
N GLN A 88 -14.66 0.98 -7.93
CA GLN A 88 -15.43 0.67 -9.13
C GLN A 88 -14.66 -0.19 -10.12
N TYR A 89 -13.37 -0.48 -9.98
CA TYR A 89 -12.59 -1.30 -10.91
C TYR A 89 -12.20 -2.65 -10.33
N LEU A 90 -12.48 -2.91 -9.06
CA LEU A 90 -12.09 -4.17 -8.42
C LEU A 90 -12.89 -5.35 -8.97
N GLU A 91 -12.21 -6.48 -9.17
CA GLU A 91 -12.85 -7.74 -9.57
C GLU A 91 -13.70 -8.32 -8.44
N GLN A 92 -13.23 -8.16 -7.21
CA GLN A 92 -13.94 -8.53 -5.99
C GLN A 92 -14.07 -7.29 -5.11
N GLU A 93 -15.29 -7.03 -4.65
CA GLU A 93 -15.55 -5.94 -3.72
C GLU A 93 -14.71 -6.13 -2.45
N ARG A 94 -14.05 -5.05 -2.03
CA ARG A 94 -13.36 -5.01 -0.75
C ARG A 94 -14.32 -4.51 0.30
N ASP A 95 -14.96 -5.45 0.97
CA ASP A 95 -15.70 -5.08 2.18
C ASP A 95 -14.71 -4.92 3.34
N MET A 96 -14.40 -3.68 3.69
CA MET A 96 -13.59 -3.32 4.85
C MET A 96 -14.43 -2.65 5.95
N SER A 97 -15.76 -2.85 5.93
CA SER A 97 -16.69 -2.17 6.84
C SER A 97 -16.57 -2.62 8.30
N THR A 98 -16.00 -3.81 8.55
CA THR A 98 -15.75 -4.32 9.90
C THR A 98 -14.28 -4.71 10.10
N PRO A 99 -13.78 -4.74 11.35
CA PRO A 99 -12.43 -5.21 11.65
C PRO A 99 -12.16 -6.63 11.13
N GLU A 100 -13.13 -7.53 11.23
CA GLU A 100 -12.99 -8.93 10.80
C GLU A 100 -12.84 -9.04 9.28
N LYS A 101 -13.66 -8.31 8.52
CA LYS A 101 -13.58 -8.32 7.05
C LYS A 101 -12.30 -7.64 6.55
N THR A 102 -11.88 -6.57 7.24
CA THR A 102 -10.60 -5.91 7.01
C THR A 102 -9.44 -6.87 7.22
N ALA A 103 -9.44 -7.62 8.33
CA ALA A 103 -8.43 -8.62 8.63
C ALA A 103 -8.43 -9.77 7.60
N ALA A 104 -9.61 -10.24 7.19
CA ALA A 104 -9.74 -11.28 6.17
C ALA A 104 -9.19 -10.83 4.81
N PHE A 105 -9.47 -9.58 4.40
CA PHE A 105 -8.89 -9.00 3.19
C PHE A 105 -7.36 -8.92 3.30
N PHE A 106 -6.83 -8.37 4.39
CA PHE A 106 -5.37 -8.27 4.52
C PHE A 106 -4.71 -9.65 4.55
N ALA A 107 -5.34 -10.65 5.16
CA ALA A 107 -4.83 -12.02 5.16
C ALA A 107 -4.80 -12.63 3.74
N SER A 108 -5.78 -12.35 2.88
CA SER A 108 -5.84 -12.90 1.53
C SER A 108 -5.03 -12.09 0.50
N ALA A 109 -4.93 -10.78 0.69
CA ALA A 109 -4.26 -9.86 -0.22
C ALA A 109 -2.79 -9.61 0.12
N SER A 110 -2.36 -9.85 1.37
CA SER A 110 -0.96 -9.60 1.74
C SER A 110 -0.01 -10.63 1.16
N MET A 111 1.15 -10.13 0.72
CA MET A 111 2.28 -10.95 0.30
C MET A 111 3.41 -10.77 1.31
N ARG A 112 4.01 -11.89 1.72
CA ARG A 112 5.17 -11.89 2.60
C ARG A 112 6.41 -11.43 1.85
N CYS A 113 7.09 -10.40 2.34
CA CYS A 113 8.43 -10.06 1.88
C CYS A 113 9.42 -11.14 2.33
N ILE A 114 9.95 -11.91 1.38
CA ILE A 114 10.96 -12.96 1.64
C ILE A 114 12.40 -12.44 1.51
N LEU A 115 12.61 -11.40 0.70
CA LEU A 115 13.90 -10.72 0.50
C LEU A 115 13.64 -9.31 -0.01
N SER A 116 14.29 -8.33 0.61
CA SER A 116 14.40 -6.96 0.11
C SER A 116 15.83 -6.51 0.36
N ARG A 117 16.53 -6.10 -0.70
CA ARG A 117 17.90 -5.59 -0.60
C ARG A 117 18.10 -4.42 -1.52
N ARG A 118 18.91 -3.47 -1.07
CA ARG A 118 19.44 -2.39 -1.88
C ARG A 118 20.84 -2.78 -2.30
N HIS A 119 21.07 -2.77 -3.61
CA HIS A 119 22.35 -3.17 -4.20
C HIS A 119 23.39 -2.05 -4.20
N ASP A 120 22.90 -0.82 -4.04
CA ASP A 120 23.64 0.43 -3.91
C ASP A 120 24.02 0.74 -2.45
N GLU A 121 23.58 -0.08 -1.49
CA GLU A 121 23.96 0.02 -0.07
C GLU A 121 24.92 -1.11 0.27
N GLU A 122 26.00 -0.81 1.02
CA GLU A 122 26.90 -1.83 1.54
C GLU A 122 26.11 -2.77 2.47
N LEU A 123 26.44 -4.07 2.42
CA LEU A 123 25.88 -5.03 3.37
C LEU A 123 26.34 -4.58 4.77
N ALA A 124 25.39 -4.23 5.64
CA ALA A 124 25.71 -4.02 7.04
C ALA A 124 26.34 -5.33 7.57
N ASP A 125 27.53 -5.24 8.15
CA ASP A 125 28.21 -6.38 8.76
C ASP A 125 27.23 -7.07 9.73
N VAL A 126 26.93 -8.35 9.46
CA VAL A 126 26.01 -9.19 10.25
C VAL A 126 26.75 -9.78 11.44
#